data_AF-A0A7J4IXZ2-F1
#
_entry.id   AF-A0A7J4IXZ2-F1
#
_cell.length_a   1.000
_cell.length_b   1.000
_cell.length_c   1.000
_cell.angle_alpha   90.00
_cell.angle_beta   90.00
_cell.angle_gamma   90.00
#
_symmetry.space_group_name_H-M   'P 1'
#
loop_
_entity.id
_entity.type
_entity.pdbx_description
1 polymer ?
#
loop_
_entity_poly.entity_id
_entity_poly.type
_entity_poly.pdbx_seq_one_letter_code
_entity_poly.pdbx_strand_id
1 'polypeptide(L)'
;MVGKPGGKYSCYRIGLRNTEPVLLEDFCQKFNFVFGLRPHISKDIDRAYIGDKSIHQFLTSTFGSFYSHYWSFPETIFSSKELKAAWLRAVFDCEGWVYCKNGSDRHIGIGMVNLNGIFKIQSLLGAGRFASEEKGKVSRNTQALC
;
A
#
# COMPACT_ATOMS: atom_id res chain seq x y z
N MET A 1 20.23 -0.01 42.05
CA MET A 1 19.26 -0.57 41.09
C MET A 1 18.32 0.54 40.67
N VAL A 2 18.53 1.13 39.49
CA VAL A 2 17.66 2.22 39.00
C VAL A 2 16.48 1.57 38.28
N GLY A 3 15.29 1.67 38.87
CA GLY A 3 14.06 1.19 38.25
C GLY A 3 13.82 1.91 36.93
N LYS A 4 13.78 1.16 35.82
CA LYS A 4 13.38 1.70 34.52
C LYS A 4 11.86 1.92 34.52
N PRO A 5 11.36 3.07 34.03
CA PRO A 5 9.94 3.31 33.90
C PRO A 5 9.34 2.37 32.85
N GLY A 6 8.21 1.76 33.18
CA GLY A 6 7.41 0.88 32.32
C GLY A 6 6.77 1.62 31.15
N GLY A 7 7.57 2.06 30.18
CA GLY A 7 7.08 2.54 28.90
C GLY A 7 6.54 1.38 28.08
N LYS A 8 5.27 1.45 27.64
CA LYS A 8 4.72 0.57 26.60
C LYS A 8 5.73 0.51 25.45
N TYR A 9 6.39 -0.63 25.25
CA TYR A 9 7.24 -0.83 24.08
C TYR A 9 6.38 -0.57 22.84
N SER A 10 6.64 0.52 22.13
CA SER A 10 6.03 0.74 20.82
C SER A 10 6.61 -0.33 19.91
N CYS A 11 5.90 -1.45 19.78
CA CYS A 11 6.30 -2.49 18.86
C CYS A 11 6.11 -1.95 17.45
N TYR A 12 7.20 -1.48 16.85
CA TYR A 12 7.22 -1.11 15.44
C TYR A 12 6.97 -2.37 14.64
N ARG A 13 5.90 -2.38 13.86
CA ARG A 13 5.54 -3.49 12.99
C ARG A 13 5.39 -2.97 11.58
N ILE A 14 6.01 -3.68 10.66
CA ILE A 14 5.86 -3.49 9.23
C ILE A 14 5.06 -4.70 8.76
N GLY A 15 4.07 -4.49 7.91
CA GLY A 15 3.35 -5.61 7.34
C GLY A 15 2.45 -5.22 6.20
N LEU A 16 2.20 -6.21 5.35
CA LEU A 16 1.22 -6.15 4.29
C LEU A 16 -0.02 -6.92 4.74
N ARG A 17 -1.19 -6.31 4.59
CA ARG A 17 -2.48 -6.99 4.74
C ARG A 17 -3.06 -7.23 3.36
N ASN A 18 -3.33 -8.48 3.01
CA ASN A 18 -3.91 -8.86 1.73
C ASN A 18 -4.57 -10.24 1.86
N THR A 19 -5.75 -10.41 1.28
CA THR A 19 -6.48 -11.70 1.30
C THR A 19 -5.88 -12.72 0.35
N GLU A 20 -5.10 -12.29 -0.64
CA GLU A 20 -4.46 -13.17 -1.61
C GLU A 20 -3.12 -13.71 -1.08
N PRO A 21 -3.00 -15.02 -0.79
CA PRO A 21 -1.77 -15.58 -0.20
C PRO A 21 -0.53 -15.42 -1.09
N VAL A 22 -0.73 -15.41 -2.40
CA VAL A 22 0.34 -15.21 -3.39
C VAL A 22 1.00 -13.84 -3.21
N LEU A 23 0.21 -12.79 -2.93
CA LEU A 23 0.73 -11.44 -2.69
C LEU A 23 1.46 -11.35 -1.34
N LEU A 24 0.99 -12.08 -0.32
CA LEU A 24 1.70 -12.17 0.96
C LEU A 24 3.05 -12.86 0.83
N GLU A 25 3.13 -13.93 0.04
CA GLU A 25 4.39 -14.65 -0.21
C GLU A 25 5.35 -13.82 -1.08
N ASP A 26 4.85 -13.15 -2.13
CA ASP A 26 5.65 -12.22 -2.95
C ASP A 26 6.23 -11.08 -2.10
N PHE A 27 5.44 -10.51 -1.18
CA PHE A 27 5.93 -9.54 -0.21
C PHE A 27 7.04 -10.13 0.67
N CYS A 28 6.86 -11.34 1.21
CA CYS A 28 7.87 -11.98 2.04
C CYS A 28 9.19 -12.20 1.30
N GLN A 29 9.13 -12.66 0.04
CA GLN A 29 10.29 -12.91 -0.80
C GLN A 29 11.03 -11.61 -1.12
N LYS A 30 10.32 -10.57 -1.56
CA LYS A 30 10.91 -9.26 -1.86
C LYS A 30 11.49 -8.59 -0.62
N PHE A 31 10.81 -8.68 0.52
CA PHE A 31 11.31 -8.14 1.77
C PHE A 31 12.59 -8.85 2.22
N ASN A 32 12.64 -10.18 2.12
CA ASN A 32 13.85 -10.94 2.41
C ASN A 32 15.00 -10.63 1.46
N PHE A 33 14.71 -10.44 0.17
CA PHE A 33 15.72 -10.05 -0.80
C PHE A 33 16.36 -8.69 -0.47
N VAL A 34 15.56 -7.71 -0.03
CA VAL A 34 16.06 -6.35 0.27
C VAL A 34 16.71 -6.25 1.65
N PHE A 35 16.12 -6.87 2.68
CA PHE A 35 16.52 -6.67 4.08
C PHE A 35 17.21 -7.88 4.71
N GLY A 36 17.29 -9.02 4.03
CA GLY A 36 17.83 -10.28 4.58
C GLY A 36 17.00 -10.88 5.70
N LEU A 37 15.78 -10.38 5.91
CA LEU A 37 14.84 -10.83 6.94
C LEU A 37 13.55 -11.28 6.28
N ARG A 38 13.01 -12.43 6.67
CA ARG A 38 11.75 -12.92 6.12
C ARG A 38 10.58 -12.58 7.06
N PRO A 39 9.57 -11.82 6.60
CA PRO A 39 8.34 -11.60 7.36
C PRO A 39 7.59 -12.91 7.64
N HIS A 40 6.80 -12.92 8.71
CA HIS A 40 5.94 -14.03 9.06
C HIS A 40 4.52 -13.79 8.50
N ILE A 41 4.01 -14.76 7.72
CA ILE A 41 2.60 -14.82 7.33
C ILE A 41 1.79 -15.41 8.48
N SER A 42 0.93 -14.61 9.09
CA SER A 42 -0.01 -15.09 10.11
C SER A 42 -1.17 -15.83 9.47
N LYS A 43 -1.53 -16.97 10.06
CA LYS A 43 -2.63 -17.82 9.58
C LYS A 43 -4.03 -17.23 9.85
N ASP A 44 -4.12 -16.28 10.76
CA ASP A 44 -5.43 -15.85 11.32
C ASP A 44 -5.89 -14.46 10.85
N ILE A 45 -5.03 -13.70 10.16
CA ILE A 45 -5.26 -12.24 9.96
C ILE A 45 -4.90 -11.70 8.56
N ASP A 46 -4.77 -12.57 7.55
CA ASP A 46 -4.47 -12.17 6.14
C ASP A 46 -3.31 -11.17 6.07
N ARG A 47 -2.23 -11.45 6.82
CA ARG A 47 -1.14 -10.51 7.05
C ARG A 47 0.22 -11.18 7.04
N ALA A 48 1.14 -10.59 6.28
CA ALA A 48 2.57 -10.80 6.42
C ALA A 48 3.15 -9.66 7.26
N TYR A 49 3.94 -9.94 8.30
CA TYR A 49 4.49 -8.90 9.16
C TYR A 49 5.86 -9.24 9.75
N ILE A 50 6.60 -8.21 10.14
CA ILE A 50 7.85 -8.30 10.87
C ILE A 50 7.98 -7.11 11.83
N GLY A 51 8.61 -7.33 12.97
CA GLY A 51 8.91 -6.27 13.94
C GLY A 51 10.37 -5.86 13.88
N ASP A 52 10.67 -4.73 13.22
CA ASP A 52 12.02 -4.17 13.19
C ASP A 52 11.96 -2.63 13.22
N LYS A 53 12.55 -2.02 14.24
CA LYS A 53 12.55 -0.56 14.43
C LYS A 53 13.43 0.14 13.40
N SER A 54 14.58 -0.44 13.06
CA SER A 54 15.55 0.16 12.14
C SER A 54 14.98 0.23 10.72
N ILE A 55 14.37 -0.86 10.26
CA ILE A 55 13.72 -0.91 8.96
C ILE A 55 12.51 0.04 8.94
N HIS A 56 11.72 0.07 10.02
CA HIS A 56 10.58 1.00 10.10
C HIS A 56 11.05 2.45 9.95
N GLN A 57 12.08 2.85 10.70
CA GLN A 57 12.65 4.20 10.63
C GLN A 57 13.19 4.50 9.23
N PHE A 58 13.92 3.57 8.63
CA PHE A 58 14.41 3.68 7.26
C PHE A 58 13.27 3.90 6.26
N LEU A 59 12.22 3.09 6.31
CA LEU A 59 11.07 3.22 5.41
C LEU A 59 10.37 4.57 5.59
N THR A 60 10.10 4.99 6.84
CA THR A 60 9.40 6.27 7.10
C THR A 60 10.24 7.51 6.76
N SER A 61 11.55 7.45 6.91
CA SER A 61 12.44 8.55 6.52
C SER A 61 12.64 8.63 5.00
N THR A 62 12.61 7.49 4.32
CA THR A 62 12.81 7.41 2.87
C THR A 62 11.54 7.73 2.08
N PHE A 63 10.40 7.16 2.47
CA PHE A 63 9.14 7.23 1.72
C PHE A 63 8.09 8.14 2.38
N GLY A 64 8.35 8.65 3.58
CA GLY A 64 7.42 9.49 4.32
C GLY A 64 6.37 8.69 5.09
N SER A 65 5.13 9.16 5.06
CA SER A 65 4.03 8.58 5.82
C SER A 65 3.41 7.37 5.12
N PHE A 66 3.11 6.32 5.87
CA PHE A 66 2.31 5.17 5.41
C PHE A 66 0.86 5.21 5.92
N TYR A 67 0.45 6.29 6.60
CA TYR A 67 -0.94 6.46 7.00
C TYR A 67 -1.83 6.67 5.77
N SER A 68 -2.99 6.01 5.74
CA SER A 68 -3.89 5.97 4.59
C SER A 68 -4.28 7.34 4.05
N HIS A 69 -4.30 8.39 4.88
CA HIS A 69 -4.65 9.77 4.49
C HIS A 69 -3.46 10.63 4.05
N TYR A 70 -2.24 10.27 4.44
CA TYR A 70 -1.09 11.19 4.43
C TYR A 70 0.10 10.70 3.61
N TRP A 71 0.01 9.51 3.01
CA TRP A 71 1.07 9.06 2.11
C TRP A 71 1.16 9.96 0.87
N SER A 72 2.35 10.07 0.31
CA SER A 72 2.60 10.81 -0.92
C SER A 72 3.44 9.95 -1.88
N PHE A 73 3.30 10.21 -3.17
CA PHE A 73 4.13 9.54 -4.17
C PHE A 73 5.56 10.09 -4.13
N PRO A 74 6.60 9.27 -3.90
CA PRO A 74 7.96 9.77 -3.79
C PRO A 74 8.61 9.89 -5.17
N GLU A 75 8.40 11.06 -5.78
CA GLU A 75 8.83 11.42 -7.15
C GLU A 75 10.33 11.18 -7.41
N THR A 76 11.17 11.48 -6.42
CA THR A 76 12.63 11.38 -6.54
C THR A 76 13.10 9.94 -6.64
N ILE A 77 12.42 9.02 -5.96
CA ILE A 77 12.74 7.59 -5.96
C ILE A 77 12.16 6.91 -7.20
N PHE A 78 10.89 7.17 -7.49
CA PHE A 78 10.19 6.60 -8.64
C PHE A 78 10.27 7.53 -9.84
N SER A 79 11.50 7.83 -10.29
CA SER A 79 11.76 8.78 -11.37
C SER A 79 11.54 8.17 -12.76
N SER A 80 11.93 6.91 -12.96
CA SER A 80 11.80 6.20 -14.24
C SER A 80 10.39 5.67 -14.49
N LYS A 81 10.08 5.41 -15.76
CA LYS A 81 8.79 4.84 -16.18
C LYS A 81 8.58 3.45 -15.60
N GLU A 82 9.62 2.64 -15.55
CA GLU A 82 9.61 1.26 -15.05
C GLU A 82 9.33 1.24 -13.55
N LEU A 83 9.98 2.14 -12.80
CA LEU A 83 9.78 2.28 -11.36
C LEU A 83 8.36 2.80 -11.05
N LYS A 84 7.87 3.78 -11.82
CA LYS A 84 6.46 4.24 -11.73
C LYS A 84 5.47 3.11 -11.99
N ALA A 85 5.72 2.29 -13.01
CA ALA A 85 4.87 1.15 -13.34
C ALA A 85 4.90 0.08 -12.23
N ALA A 86 6.07 -0.21 -11.67
CA ALA A 86 6.20 -1.14 -10.54
C ALA A 86 5.45 -0.64 -9.29
N TRP A 87 5.53 0.66 -9.00
CA TRP A 87 4.79 1.28 -7.90
C TRP A 87 3.28 1.23 -8.12
N LEU A 88 2.81 1.61 -9.32
CA LEU A 88 1.39 1.54 -9.66
C LEU A 88 0.86 0.11 -9.55
N ARG A 89 1.60 -0.88 -10.06
CA ARG A 89 1.24 -2.29 -9.91
C ARG A 89 1.04 -2.67 -8.45
N ALA A 90 1.98 -2.30 -7.57
CA ALA A 90 1.85 -2.60 -6.14
C ALA A 90 0.61 -1.94 -5.50
N VAL A 91 0.25 -0.73 -5.93
CA VAL A 91 -1.01 -0.08 -5.48
C VAL A 91 -2.23 -0.87 -5.92
N PHE A 92 -2.30 -1.27 -7.21
CA PHE A 92 -3.42 -2.05 -7.72
C PHE A 92 -3.49 -3.47 -7.12
N ASP A 93 -2.35 -4.10 -6.83
CA ASP A 93 -2.31 -5.40 -6.15
C ASP A 93 -2.92 -5.33 -4.72
N CYS A 94 -2.90 -4.14 -4.09
CA CYS A 94 -3.38 -3.96 -2.72
C CYS A 94 -4.79 -3.36 -2.62
N GLU A 95 -5.12 -2.41 -3.50
CA GLU A 95 -6.34 -1.60 -3.41
C GLU A 95 -7.29 -1.85 -4.59
N GLY A 96 -6.81 -2.59 -5.59
CA GLY A 96 -7.53 -2.84 -6.83
C GLY A 96 -8.64 -3.87 -6.68
N TRP A 97 -9.72 -3.64 -7.40
CA TRP A 97 -10.79 -4.59 -7.62
C TRP A 97 -11.15 -4.61 -9.11
N VAL A 98 -11.56 -5.77 -9.59
CA VAL A 98 -12.01 -5.95 -10.97
C VAL A 98 -13.50 -6.21 -10.95
N TYR A 99 -14.24 -5.49 -11.79
CA TYR A 99 -15.67 -5.68 -11.98
C TYR A 99 -15.98 -5.94 -13.45
N CYS A 100 -16.74 -7.00 -13.70
CA CYS A 100 -17.18 -7.36 -15.05
C CYS A 100 -18.71 -7.34 -15.08
N LYS A 101 -19.32 -6.34 -15.73
CA LYS A 101 -20.80 -6.31 -15.87
C LYS A 101 -21.27 -7.29 -16.95
N ASN A 102 -20.55 -7.33 -18.06
CA ASN A 102 -20.74 -8.22 -19.21
C ASN A 102 -19.36 -8.74 -19.67
N GLY A 103 -19.30 -9.79 -20.51
CA GLY A 103 -18.04 -10.43 -20.91
C GLY A 103 -16.99 -9.50 -21.54
N SER A 104 -17.43 -8.43 -22.21
CA SER A 104 -16.58 -7.40 -22.82
C SER A 104 -16.36 -6.15 -21.95
N ASP A 105 -17.09 -6.03 -20.83
CA ASP A 105 -17.14 -4.82 -20.01
C ASP A 105 -16.40 -5.04 -18.69
N ARG A 106 -15.06 -4.88 -18.74
CA ARG A 106 -14.16 -5.08 -17.59
C ARG A 106 -13.66 -3.74 -17.09
N HIS A 107 -13.99 -3.44 -15.85
CA HIS A 107 -13.56 -2.25 -15.13
C HIS A 107 -12.55 -2.63 -14.07
N ILE A 108 -11.54 -1.79 -13.87
CA ILE A 108 -10.61 -1.89 -12.75
C ILE A 108 -10.84 -0.64 -11.91
N GLY A 109 -11.17 -0.84 -10.64
CA GLY A 109 -11.22 0.26 -9.69
C GLY A 109 -10.26 0.10 -8.55
N ILE A 110 -9.99 1.21 -7.88
CA ILE A 110 -9.27 1.26 -6.60
C ILE A 110 -10.14 1.98 -5.59
N GLY A 111 -9.90 1.76 -4.31
CA GLY A 111 -10.62 2.45 -3.26
C GLY A 111 -9.71 3.08 -2.22
N MET A 112 -9.59 4.41 -2.19
CA MET A 112 -8.69 5.09 -1.26
C MET A 112 -9.32 6.29 -0.55
N VAL A 113 -8.80 6.61 0.64
CA VAL A 113 -9.21 7.79 1.45
C VAL A 113 -8.32 9.03 1.22
N ASN A 114 -7.20 8.87 0.50
CA ASN A 114 -6.25 9.94 0.20
C ASN A 114 -6.52 10.52 -1.20
N LEU A 115 -7.28 11.61 -1.24
CA LEU A 115 -7.67 12.30 -2.46
C LEU A 115 -6.45 12.75 -3.29
N ASN A 116 -5.44 13.32 -2.64
CA ASN A 116 -4.21 13.76 -3.31
C ASN A 116 -3.48 12.57 -3.95
N GLY A 117 -3.46 11.42 -3.26
CA GLY A 117 -2.92 10.17 -3.78
C GLY A 117 -3.65 9.69 -5.03
N ILE A 118 -4.98 9.78 -5.06
CA ILE A 118 -5.80 9.40 -6.22
C ILE A 118 -5.50 10.29 -7.43
N PHE A 119 -5.51 11.62 -7.26
CA PHE A 119 -5.14 12.54 -8.33
C PHE A 119 -3.73 12.29 -8.85
N LYS A 120 -2.82 11.93 -7.95
CA LYS A 120 -1.46 11.57 -8.34
C LYS A 120 -1.43 10.29 -9.18
N ILE A 121 -2.16 9.24 -8.79
CA ILE A 121 -2.30 8.00 -9.57
C ILE A 121 -2.87 8.31 -10.96
N GLN A 122 -3.92 9.12 -11.07
CA GLN A 122 -4.47 9.55 -12.36
C GLN A 122 -3.43 10.25 -13.23
N SER A 123 -2.65 11.17 -12.65
CA SER A 123 -1.58 11.86 -13.38
C SER A 123 -0.52 10.89 -13.91
N LEU A 124 -0.19 9.84 -13.15
CA LEU A 124 0.80 8.82 -13.53
C LEU A 124 0.28 7.88 -14.63
N LEU A 125 -1.01 7.56 -14.63
CA LEU A 125 -1.65 6.74 -15.65
C LEU A 125 -1.95 7.51 -16.95
N GLY A 126 -1.92 8.84 -16.89
CA GLY A 126 -2.18 9.76 -18.01
C GLY A 126 -3.54 10.43 -17.88
N ALA A 127 -3.53 11.77 -17.91
CA ALA A 127 -4.74 12.58 -17.79
C ALA A 127 -5.77 12.23 -18.88
N GLY A 128 -7.05 12.13 -18.49
CA GLY A 128 -8.19 11.94 -19.39
C GLY A 128 -8.51 10.50 -19.80
N ARG A 129 -7.74 9.51 -19.33
CA ARG A 129 -8.02 8.08 -19.60
C ARG A 129 -8.86 7.38 -18.54
N PHE A 130 -9.12 8.04 -17.41
CA PHE A 130 -9.77 7.46 -16.24
C PHE A 130 -10.80 8.45 -15.69
N ALA A 131 -11.95 7.94 -15.29
CA ALA A 131 -12.93 8.66 -14.51
C ALA A 131 -12.61 8.49 -13.03
N SER A 132 -12.89 9.51 -12.22
CA SER A 132 -12.98 9.38 -10.76
C SER A 132 -14.40 9.71 -10.34
N GLU A 133 -15.01 8.83 -9.55
CA GLU A 133 -16.28 9.11 -8.89
C GLU A 133 -16.07 9.30 -7.40
N GLU A 134 -16.52 10.44 -6.88
CA GLU A 134 -16.65 10.65 -5.45
C GLU A 134 -17.97 10.04 -4.96
N LYS A 135 -17.91 8.87 -4.31
CA LYS A 135 -19.10 8.30 -3.68
C LYS A 135 -19.24 8.87 -2.26
N GLY A 136 -20.26 9.71 -2.08
CA GLY A 136 -20.64 10.27 -0.79
C GLY A 136 -21.00 9.17 0.23
N LYS A 137 -20.58 9.39 1.48
CA LYS A 137 -20.61 8.48 2.64
C LYS A 137 -21.79 7.48 2.67
N VAL A 138 -21.47 6.22 2.37
CA VAL A 138 -22.05 5.06 3.09
C VAL A 138 -20.88 4.21 3.58
N SER A 139 -20.60 4.35 4.88
CA SER A 139 -19.66 3.60 5.73
C SER A 139 -18.17 3.49 5.39
N ARG A 140 -17.67 3.84 4.19
CA ARG A 140 -16.23 4.10 3.92
C ARG A 140 -16.09 5.19 2.85
N ASN A 141 -15.29 6.23 3.11
CA ASN A 141 -14.95 7.25 2.12
C ASN A 141 -14.04 6.60 1.07
N THR A 142 -14.64 6.01 0.04
CA THR A 142 -13.91 5.31 -1.02
C THR A 142 -14.23 6.01 -2.33
N GLN A 143 -13.26 6.71 -2.89
CA GLN A 143 -13.35 7.18 -4.27
C GLN A 143 -12.87 6.06 -5.20
N ALA A 144 -13.65 5.81 -6.25
CA ALA A 144 -13.33 4.82 -7.26
C ALA A 144 -12.67 5.51 -8.46
N LEU A 145 -11.54 4.97 -8.93
CA LEU A 145 -11.14 5.15 -10.32
C LEU A 145 -11.93 4.14 -11.14
N CYS A 146 -12.53 4.57 -12.24
CA CYS A 146 -13.17 3.71 -13.23
C CYS A 146 -12.54 3.99 -14.60
#